data_AF-A0A964QW22-F1
#
_entry.id   AF-A0A964QW22-F1
#
_cell.length_a   1.000
_cell.length_b   1.000
_cell.length_c   1.000
_cell.angle_alpha   90.00
_cell.angle_beta   90.00
_cell.angle_gamma   90.00
#
_symmetry.space_group_name_H-M   'P 1'
#
loop_
_entity.id
_entity.type
_entity.pdbx_description
1 polymer ?
#
loop_
_entity_poly.entity_id
_entity_poly.type
_entity_poly.pdbx_seq_one_letter_code
_entity_poly.pdbx_strand_id
1 'polypeptide(L)'
;MDAGELEAICLAQEIKAAAVLMDDRAGRTAAQRCGLAVVGTIGLLEQAAARGLLDLPEAITRLQQTNARLDTKLLLAALERDKARKPS
;
A
#
# COMPACT_ATOMS: atom_id res chain seq x y z
N MET A 1 -16.99 -2.00 5.62
CA MET A 1 -16.64 -1.10 4.52
C MET A 1 -17.46 0.14 4.66
N ASP A 2 -16.81 1.29 4.66
CA ASP A 2 -17.50 2.57 4.60
C ASP A 2 -17.87 2.93 3.15
N ALA A 3 -18.63 4.01 2.98
CA ALA A 3 -19.06 4.47 1.66
C ALA A 3 -17.88 4.90 0.78
N GLY A 4 -16.81 5.44 1.37
CA GLY A 4 -15.63 5.91 0.64
C GLY A 4 -14.83 4.76 0.03
N GLU A 5 -14.66 3.65 0.75
CA GLU A 5 -14.02 2.43 0.23
C GLU A 5 -14.79 1.85 -0.95
N LEU A 6 -16.13 1.86 -0.88
CA LEU A 6 -16.98 1.39 -1.97
C LEU A 6 -16.85 2.29 -3.19
N GLU A 7 -16.90 3.61 -3.00
CA GLU A 7 -16.72 4.59 -4.08
C GLU A 7 -15.36 4.43 -4.76
N ALA A 8 -14.28 4.22 -3.99
CA ALA A 8 -12.94 3.99 -4.54
C ALA A 8 -12.87 2.72 -5.41
N ILE A 9 -13.54 1.64 -5.01
CA ILE A 9 -13.61 0.39 -5.79
C ILE A 9 -14.44 0.59 -7.07
N CYS A 10 -15.59 1.26 -6.97
CA CYS A 10 -16.43 1.57 -8.13
C CYS A 10 -15.67 2.43 -9.14
N LEU A 11 -15.02 3.50 -8.67
CA LEU A 11 -14.21 4.38 -9.51
C LEU A 11 -13.05 3.63 -10.16
N ALA A 12 -12.35 2.77 -9.41
CA ALA A 12 -11.26 1.97 -9.95
C ALA A 12 -11.71 1.04 -11.09
N GLN A 13 -12.91 0.45 -10.99
CA GLN A 13 -13.49 -0.35 -12.08
C GLN A 13 -13.85 0.52 -13.28
N GLU A 14 -14.48 1.68 -13.05
CA GLU A 14 -14.93 2.60 -14.10
C GLU A 14 -13.75 3.09 -14.96
N ILE A 15 -12.66 3.51 -14.31
CA ILE A 15 -11.46 4.00 -15.01
C ILE A 15 -10.51 2.90 -15.45
N LYS A 16 -10.85 1.62 -15.19
CA LYS A 16 -10.00 0.45 -15.44
C LYS A 16 -8.60 0.60 -14.83
N ALA A 17 -8.55 1.03 -13.58
CA ALA A 17 -7.30 1.20 -12.84
C ALA A 17 -6.55 -0.13 -12.73
N ALA A 18 -5.21 -0.06 -12.76
CA ALA A 18 -4.36 -1.24 -12.62
C ALA A 18 -4.42 -1.83 -11.20
N ALA A 19 -4.70 -1.01 -10.19
CA ALA A 19 -4.88 -1.43 -8.80
C ALA A 19 -5.65 -0.36 -8.00
N VAL A 20 -6.15 -0.75 -6.83
CA VAL A 20 -6.75 0.15 -5.83
C VAL A 20 -5.99 0.07 -4.51
N LEU A 21 -5.82 1.21 -3.83
CA LEU A 21 -5.19 1.28 -2.51
C LEU A 21 -6.21 0.96 -1.41
N MET A 22 -6.01 -0.12 -0.67
CA MET A 22 -6.90 -0.52 0.44
C MET A 22 -6.06 -1.04 1.61
N ASP A 23 -6.28 -0.48 2.81
CA ASP A 23 -5.54 -0.88 4.00
C ASP A 23 -6.31 -1.82 4.94
N ASP A 24 -7.63 -1.80 4.91
CA ASP A 24 -8.48 -2.67 5.73
C ASP A 24 -8.71 -4.05 5.07
N ARG A 25 -9.11 -5.04 5.87
CA ARG A 25 -9.31 -6.41 5.36
C ARG A 25 -10.58 -6.54 4.53
N ALA A 26 -11.65 -5.81 4.88
CA ALA A 26 -12.93 -5.91 4.19
C ALA A 26 -12.84 -5.27 2.81
N GLY A 27 -12.27 -4.06 2.69
CA GLY A 27 -12.00 -3.38 1.43
C GLY A 27 -11.07 -4.16 0.51
N ARG A 28 -9.97 -4.73 1.05
CA ARG A 28 -9.12 -5.66 0.28
C ARG A 28 -9.92 -6.82 -0.30
N THR A 29 -10.73 -7.48 0.52
CA THR A 29 -11.52 -8.64 0.08
C THR A 29 -12.56 -8.25 -0.98
N ALA A 30 -13.23 -7.11 -0.81
CA ALA A 30 -14.22 -6.63 -1.78
C ALA A 30 -13.58 -6.25 -3.11
N ALA A 31 -12.47 -5.49 -3.09
CA ALA A 31 -11.74 -5.13 -4.31
C ALA A 31 -11.25 -6.37 -5.07
N GLN A 32 -10.72 -7.37 -4.36
CA GLN A 32 -10.33 -8.65 -4.96
C GLN A 32 -11.51 -9.39 -5.58
N ARG A 33 -12.69 -9.40 -4.93
CA ARG A 33 -13.92 -9.99 -5.49
C ARG A 33 -14.41 -9.26 -6.75
N CYS A 34 -14.10 -7.97 -6.87
CA CYS A 34 -14.32 -7.17 -8.07
C CYS A 34 -13.22 -7.33 -9.13
N GLY A 35 -12.26 -8.24 -8.94
CA GLY A 35 -11.18 -8.49 -9.90
C GLY A 35 -10.09 -7.41 -9.93
N LEU A 36 -10.09 -6.49 -8.96
CA LEU A 36 -9.06 -5.46 -8.85
C LEU A 36 -7.84 -6.00 -8.10
N ALA A 37 -6.66 -5.66 -8.60
CA ALA A 37 -5.44 -5.79 -7.80
C ALA A 37 -5.49 -4.77 -6.65
N VAL A 38 -4.96 -5.18 -5.50
CA VAL A 38 -4.98 -4.37 -4.30
C VAL A 38 -3.57 -4.10 -3.83
N VAL A 39 -3.27 -2.83 -3.57
CA VAL A 39 -2.03 -2.41 -2.92
C VAL A 39 -2.37 -1.83 -1.55
N GLY A 40 -1.52 -2.05 -0.55
CA GLY A 40 -1.60 -1.36 0.74
C GLY A 40 -0.56 -0.25 0.81
N THR A 41 -0.69 0.67 1.78
CA THR A 41 0.19 1.84 1.86
C THR A 41 1.67 1.47 1.94
N ILE A 42 2.04 0.48 2.77
CA ILE A 42 3.43 0.00 2.87
C ILE A 42 3.93 -0.58 1.53
N GLY A 43 3.10 -1.37 0.86
CA GLY A 43 3.45 -1.96 -0.44
C GLY A 43 3.65 -0.89 -1.52
N LEU A 44 2.85 0.18 -1.48
CA LEU A 44 2.99 1.32 -2.38
C LEU A 44 4.32 2.06 -2.14
N LEU A 45 4.66 2.33 -0.88
CA LEU A 45 5.95 2.94 -0.53
C LEU A 45 7.13 2.05 -0.95
N GLU A 46 7.03 0.74 -0.74
CA GLU A 46 8.05 -0.22 -1.15
C GLU A 46 8.27 -0.20 -2.67
N GLN A 47 7.19 -0.14 -3.47
CA GLN A 47 7.27 -0.03 -4.92
C GLN A 47 7.90 1.29 -5.39
N ALA A 48 7.57 2.40 -4.72
CA ALA A 48 8.15 3.69 -5.02
C ALA A 48 9.66 3.71 -4.71
N ALA A 49 10.06 3.13 -3.57
CA ALA A 49 11.46 2.97 -3.19
C ALA A 49 12.24 2.11 -4.17
N ALA A 50 11.67 0.98 -4.61
CA ALA A 50 12.27 0.11 -5.62
C ALA A 50 12.48 0.80 -6.97
N ARG A 51 11.72 1.87 -7.26
CA ARG A 51 11.87 2.72 -8.45
C ARG A 51 12.78 3.93 -8.22
N GLY A 52 13.40 4.06 -7.04
CA GLY A 52 14.26 5.19 -6.69
C GLY A 52 13.51 6.52 -6.50
N LEU A 53 12.18 6.49 -6.30
CA LEU A 53 11.37 7.69 -6.15
C LEU A 53 11.38 8.25 -4.72
N LEU A 54 11.75 7.43 -3.74
CA LEU A 54 11.86 7.81 -2.33
C LEU A 54 12.82 6.90 -1.58
N ASP A 55 13.25 7.34 -0.39
CA ASP A 55 13.88 6.49 0.61
C ASP A 55 12.83 5.83 1.51
N LEU A 56 12.79 4.50 1.54
CA LEU A 56 11.75 3.75 2.27
C LEU A 56 11.83 3.96 3.79
N PRO A 57 12.99 3.80 4.46
CA PRO A 57 13.14 4.15 5.87
C PRO A 57 12.61 5.54 6.23
N GLU A 58 13.00 6.58 5.48
CA GLU A 58 12.58 7.96 5.76
C GLU A 58 11.06 8.12 5.59
N ALA A 59 10.48 7.60 4.50
CA ALA A 59 9.05 7.67 4.25
C ALA A 59 8.23 6.95 5.34
N ILE A 60 8.72 5.81 5.83
CA ILE A 60 8.09 5.09 6.94
C ILE A 60 8.16 5.91 8.24
N THR A 61 9.31 6.50 8.56
CA THR A 61 9.44 7.36 9.75
C THR A 61 8.45 8.53 9.72
N ARG A 62 8.30 9.18 8.56
CA ARG A 62 7.31 10.25 8.38
C ARG A 62 5.88 9.74 8.52
N LEU A 63 5.57 8.57 7.97
CA LEU A 63 4.24 7.97 8.09
C LEU A 63 3.90 7.62 9.55
N GLN A 64 4.87 7.18 10.35
CA GLN A 64 4.72 6.91 11.79
C GLN A 64 4.43 8.16 12.62
N GLN A 65 4.76 9.36 12.12
CA GLN A 65 4.43 10.63 12.79
C GLN A 65 2.98 11.07 12.56
N THR A 66 2.20 10.30 11.79
CA THR A 66 0.78 10.55 11.52
C THR A 66 -0.12 9.64 12.37
N ASN A 67 -1.42 9.66 12.10
CA ASN A 67 -2.39 8.73 12.70
C ASN A 67 -2.50 7.38 11.95
N ALA A 68 -1.58 7.09 11.02
CA ALA A 68 -1.57 5.85 10.25
C ALA A 68 -1.35 4.62 11.17
N ARG A 69 -2.19 3.61 11.01
CA ARG A 69 -2.06 2.34 11.72
C ARG A 69 -1.23 1.37 10.88
N LEU A 70 -0.01 1.11 11.32
CA LEU A 70 0.95 0.27 10.61
C LEU A 70 1.18 -1.02 11.40
N ASP A 71 1.10 -2.16 10.70
CA ASP A 71 1.52 -3.44 11.27
C ASP A 71 3.06 -3.51 11.30
N THR A 72 3.62 -3.66 12.51
CA THR A 72 5.08 -3.69 12.71
C THR A 72 5.76 -4.84 11.96
N LYS A 73 5.09 -6.01 11.81
CA LYS A 73 5.68 -7.14 11.09
C LYS A 73 5.77 -6.83 9.60
N LEU A 74 4.73 -6.21 9.03
CA LEU A 74 4.75 -5.78 7.63
C LEU A 74 5.83 -4.73 7.37
N LEU A 75 5.98 -3.77 8.28
CA LEU A 75 6.98 -2.72 8.20
C LEU A 75 8.41 -3.29 8.20
N LEU A 76 8.73 -4.17 9.16
CA LEU A 76 10.04 -4.82 9.23
C LEU A 76 10.33 -5.65 7.99
N ALA A 77 9.34 -6.42 7.52
CA ALA A 77 9.50 -7.22 6.31
C ALA A 77 9.75 -6.36 5.07
N ALA A 78 9.12 -5.18 4.96
CA ALA A 78 9.34 -4.24 3.86
C ALA A 78 10.74 -3.63 3.90
N LEU A 79 11.22 -3.23 5.09
CA LEU A 79 12.57 -2.70 5.27
C LEU A 79 13.65 -3.72 4.93
N GLU A 80 13.49 -4.98 5.34
CA GLU A 80 14.44 -6.04 5.02
C GLU A 80 14.50 -6.32 3.50
N ARG A 81 13.35 -6.34 2.83
CA ARG A 81 13.31 -6.45 1.35
C ARG A 81 13.95 -5.25 0.65
N ASP A 82 13.82 -4.04 1.20
CA ASP A 82 14.44 -2.84 0.63
C ASP A 82 15.96 -2.86 0.75
N LYS A 83 16.47 -3.24 1.92
CA LYS A 83 17.92 -3.45 2.13
C LYS A 83 18.47 -4.50 1.18
N ALA A 84 17.79 -5.62 1.01
CA ALA A 84 18.22 -6.68 0.09
C ALA A 84 18.28 -6.23 -1.38
N ARG A 85 17.50 -5.20 -1.77
CA ARG A 85 17.50 -4.64 -3.13
C ARG A 85 18.62 -3.62 -3.38
N LYS A 86 19.12 -2.97 -2.34
CA LYS A 86 20.21 -1.99 -2.42
C LYS A 86 21.51 -2.70 -2.04
N PRO A 87 22.28 -3.29 -2.98
CA PRO A 87 23.58 -3.84 -2.64
C PRO A 87 24.45 -2.70 -2.07
N SER A 88 24.99 -2.94 -0.88
CA SER A 88 25.94 -2.09 -0.16
C SER A 88 27.17 -1.77 -0.97
#